data_AF-A0A892ZGQ1-F1
#
_entry.id   AF-A0A892ZGQ1-F1
#
_cell.length_a   1.000
_cell.length_b   1.000
_cell.length_c   1.000
_cell.angle_alpha   90.00
_cell.angle_beta   90.00
_cell.angle_gamma   90.00
#
_symmetry.space_group_name_H-M   'P 1'
#
loop_
_entity.id
_entity.type
_entity.pdbx_description
1 polymer ?
#
loop_
_entity_poly.entity_id
_entity_poly.type
_entity_poly.pdbx_seq_one_letter_code
_entity_poly.pdbx_strand_id
1 'polypeptide(L)'
;MHGQRRWFFLYGLFLALSLAACQQRAAPAGITAQLAALPSTQGAQNPAWLKPQQPTLVKFWASWCPLCLSELETTQSWRRDPAFKAVNVLSVAAPGFLSEKPHADFVRWYGGLSYPDLPVLLDDGGTLARQLGIGVYPSWVLLDTQGQPQRIIKGSLSRTQALALLHNPQADLNQTAAAFYQPTHNTEAKLMNSKTIYLAGGCFWGLEAYFQRIPGVIDAVSGYANGRTEHPTYEQVVRENTGHAETVKVVYNPAQLSLADIMQYYLRVVDPTSLNRQGNDRGSQYRSGVYYTDAAEHSIIQAALAAEQAKYADKIVVENQPLQQFFVAEDYHQDYLAKNPNGYCHIDIRRADEPLPGKAAHFDAAAYQKPSDAALKQQLTPEQYRITQQSGTERAFSHEYDHLFAPGLYVDVVSGEPLFSSRDKFDSGCGWPSFSKPLNAAAVTEHSDHSYNMQRVEVRSHSADSHLGHVFPDGPADKGGLRYCINGASLRFIPYAEMEAAGYGYLKDAVK
;
A
#
# COMPACT_ATOMS: atom_id res chain seq x y z
N MET A 1 -37.66 -77.45 43.89
CA MET A 1 -37.11 -76.08 43.97
C MET A 1 -36.68 -75.66 42.56
N HIS A 2 -37.14 -74.48 42.12
CA HIS A 2 -36.66 -73.64 40.98
C HIS A 2 -36.88 -74.23 39.56
N GLY A 3 -37.47 -73.58 38.55
CA GLY A 3 -38.03 -72.23 38.39
C GLY A 3 -38.44 -72.04 36.91
N GLN A 4 -39.75 -71.85 36.70
CA GLN A 4 -40.55 -71.28 35.59
C GLN A 4 -40.04 -71.05 34.14
N ARG A 5 -40.73 -71.76 33.21
CA ARG A 5 -41.45 -71.37 31.97
C ARG A 5 -41.13 -70.02 31.27
N ARG A 6 -41.04 -70.06 29.92
CA ARG A 6 -41.70 -69.09 29.00
C ARG A 6 -42.07 -69.75 27.66
N TRP A 7 -43.30 -69.49 27.22
CA TRP A 7 -43.96 -69.94 25.98
C TRP A 7 -43.80 -68.88 24.87
N PHE A 8 -43.76 -69.30 23.60
CA PHE A 8 -44.09 -68.45 22.45
C PHE A 8 -44.99 -69.21 21.47
N PHE A 9 -46.13 -68.59 21.16
CA PHE A 9 -47.15 -69.02 20.20
C PHE A 9 -46.97 -68.28 18.87
N LEU A 10 -47.32 -68.96 17.77
CA LEU A 10 -47.44 -68.45 16.40
C LEU A 10 -48.43 -67.28 16.25
N TYR A 11 -48.25 -66.48 15.19
CA TYR A 11 -49.24 -65.86 14.25
C TYR A 11 -48.46 -64.77 13.48
N GLY A 12 -48.63 -64.45 12.20
CA GLY A 12 -49.70 -64.60 11.22
C GLY A 12 -49.46 -63.49 10.19
N LEU A 13 -49.38 -63.84 8.91
CA LEU A 13 -49.06 -62.94 7.79
C LEU A 13 -50.36 -62.28 7.29
N PHE A 14 -50.46 -60.95 7.31
CA PHE A 14 -51.50 -60.22 6.57
C PHE A 14 -50.96 -58.91 5.98
N LEU A 15 -51.14 -58.77 4.67
CA LEU A 15 -50.91 -57.59 3.84
C LEU A 15 -51.83 -56.44 4.28
N ALA A 16 -51.27 -55.23 4.39
CA ALA A 16 -52.02 -53.98 4.29
C ALA A 16 -51.30 -53.03 3.33
N LEU A 17 -52.00 -52.62 2.27
CA LEU A 17 -51.59 -51.55 1.36
C LEU A 17 -51.53 -50.22 2.13
N SER A 18 -50.39 -49.56 2.13
CA SER A 18 -50.28 -48.13 2.42
C SER A 18 -49.81 -47.39 1.16
N LEU A 19 -50.72 -46.62 0.56
CA LEU A 19 -50.41 -45.59 -0.42
C LEU A 19 -49.53 -44.53 0.26
N ALA A 20 -48.22 -44.59 0.03
CA ALA A 20 -47.31 -43.53 0.41
C ALA A 20 -47.53 -42.35 -0.55
N ALA A 21 -48.21 -41.31 -0.07
CA ALA A 21 -48.21 -40.00 -0.70
C ALA A 21 -46.75 -39.51 -0.76
N CYS A 22 -46.19 -39.50 -1.97
CA CYS A 22 -44.88 -38.93 -2.23
C CYS A 22 -45.00 -37.41 -2.06
N GLN A 23 -44.76 -36.90 -0.85
CA GLN A 23 -44.45 -35.49 -0.67
C GLN A 23 -43.14 -35.23 -1.40
N GLN A 24 -43.25 -34.67 -2.61
CA GLN A 24 -42.11 -34.04 -3.28
C GLN A 24 -41.57 -32.97 -2.34
N ARG A 25 -40.46 -33.28 -1.65
CA ARG A 25 -39.60 -32.25 -1.06
C ARG A 25 -39.22 -31.32 -2.21
N ALA A 26 -39.73 -30.09 -2.18
CA ALA A 26 -39.25 -29.05 -3.07
C ALA A 26 -37.72 -28.99 -2.96
N ALA A 27 -37.03 -29.00 -4.09
CA ALA A 27 -35.59 -28.77 -4.13
C ALA A 27 -35.29 -27.45 -3.39
N PRO A 28 -34.17 -27.35 -2.65
CA PRO A 28 -33.81 -26.08 -2.01
C PRO A 28 -33.79 -24.99 -3.09
N ALA A 29 -34.49 -23.89 -2.82
CA ALA A 29 -34.55 -22.76 -3.75
C ALA A 29 -33.10 -22.34 -4.09
N GLY A 30 -32.77 -22.35 -5.39
CA GLY A 30 -31.43 -21.97 -5.86
C GLY A 30 -31.03 -20.58 -5.41
N ILE A 31 -29.73 -20.29 -5.37
CA ILE A 31 -29.16 -19.00 -4.93
C ILE A 31 -29.79 -17.83 -5.70
N THR A 32 -30.09 -18.01 -6.99
CA THR A 32 -30.78 -17.00 -7.82
C THR A 32 -32.17 -16.63 -7.29
N ALA A 33 -32.93 -17.59 -6.73
CA ALA A 33 -34.23 -17.31 -6.13
C ALA A 33 -34.08 -16.54 -4.81
N GLN A 34 -33.04 -16.81 -4.04
CA GLN A 34 -32.73 -16.04 -2.83
C GLN A 34 -32.29 -14.61 -3.17
N LEU A 35 -31.44 -14.45 -4.20
CA LEU A 35 -31.04 -13.13 -4.72
C LEU A 35 -32.25 -12.31 -5.17
N ALA A 36 -33.21 -12.94 -5.86
CA ALA A 36 -34.44 -12.26 -6.29
C ALA A 36 -35.32 -11.80 -5.11
N ALA A 37 -35.19 -12.43 -3.94
CA ALA A 37 -35.94 -12.07 -2.74
C ALA A 37 -35.30 -10.93 -1.93
N LEU A 38 -34.01 -10.64 -2.14
CA LEU A 38 -33.31 -9.59 -1.39
C LEU A 38 -33.83 -8.18 -1.73
N PRO A 39 -33.93 -7.27 -0.74
CA PRO A 39 -34.19 -5.87 -1.00
C PRO A 39 -33.01 -5.22 -1.73
N SER A 40 -33.26 -4.10 -2.40
CA SER A 40 -32.22 -3.32 -3.08
C SER A 40 -32.13 -1.90 -2.54
N THR A 41 -30.98 -1.25 -2.75
CA THR A 41 -30.80 0.17 -2.40
C THR A 41 -31.70 1.12 -3.23
N GLN A 42 -32.26 0.66 -4.35
CA GLN A 42 -33.14 1.43 -5.23
C GLN A 42 -34.65 1.19 -4.95
N GLY A 43 -35.00 0.45 -3.90
CA GLY A 43 -36.39 0.12 -3.54
C GLY A 43 -36.79 -1.33 -3.84
N ALA A 44 -38.10 -1.64 -3.71
CA ALA A 44 -38.62 -3.01 -3.79
C ALA A 44 -38.47 -3.64 -5.19
N GLN A 45 -38.01 -4.90 -5.19
CA GLN A 45 -37.88 -5.88 -6.28
C GLN A 45 -38.12 -5.33 -7.69
N ASN A 46 -37.05 -5.00 -8.41
CA ASN A 46 -37.14 -4.79 -9.84
C ASN A 46 -36.92 -6.14 -10.56
N PRO A 47 -37.96 -6.78 -11.11
CA PRO A 47 -37.85 -8.08 -11.77
C PRO A 47 -37.00 -8.04 -13.06
N ALA A 48 -36.58 -6.85 -13.51
CA ALA A 48 -35.84 -6.69 -14.77
C ALA A 48 -34.34 -7.04 -14.69
N TRP A 49 -33.75 -7.16 -13.50
CA TRP A 49 -32.29 -7.38 -13.37
C TRP A 49 -31.85 -8.83 -13.48
N LEU A 50 -32.74 -9.75 -13.11
CA LEU A 50 -32.52 -11.19 -13.08
C LEU A 50 -33.33 -11.83 -14.19
N LYS A 51 -32.73 -11.95 -15.38
CA LYS A 51 -33.35 -12.65 -16.49
C LYS A 51 -33.36 -14.15 -16.18
N PRO A 52 -34.52 -14.83 -16.28
CA PRO A 52 -34.60 -16.26 -16.03
C PRO A 52 -33.76 -17.03 -17.05
N GLN A 53 -33.25 -18.20 -16.63
CA GLN A 53 -32.45 -19.11 -17.47
C GLN A 53 -31.15 -18.51 -18.02
N GLN A 54 -30.62 -17.44 -17.40
CA GLN A 54 -29.28 -16.93 -17.68
C GLN A 54 -28.35 -17.23 -16.52
N PRO A 55 -27.06 -17.54 -16.79
CA PRO A 55 -26.06 -17.56 -15.73
C PRO A 55 -26.02 -16.20 -15.05
N THR A 56 -25.59 -16.19 -13.78
CA THR A 56 -25.57 -14.96 -12.98
C THR A 56 -24.20 -14.78 -12.35
N LEU A 57 -23.59 -13.63 -12.60
CA LEU A 57 -22.32 -13.22 -12.03
C LEU A 57 -22.59 -12.17 -10.95
N VAL A 58 -22.27 -12.53 -9.69
CA VAL A 58 -22.62 -11.73 -8.52
C VAL A 58 -21.36 -11.22 -7.85
N LYS A 59 -21.23 -9.89 -7.74
CA LYS A 59 -20.17 -9.24 -6.96
C LYS A 59 -20.60 -9.04 -5.52
N PHE A 60 -19.89 -9.62 -4.57
CA PHE A 60 -19.99 -9.31 -3.15
C PHE A 60 -18.96 -8.26 -2.78
N TRP A 61 -19.37 -7.19 -2.10
CA TRP A 61 -18.52 -6.05 -1.82
C TRP A 61 -18.92 -5.31 -0.54
N ALA A 62 -18.04 -4.42 -0.05
CA ALA A 62 -18.29 -3.62 1.15
C ALA A 62 -17.93 -2.13 0.99
N SER A 63 -18.61 -1.26 1.75
CA SER A 63 -18.43 0.20 1.74
C SER A 63 -17.08 0.67 2.29
N TRP A 64 -16.47 -0.11 3.18
CA TRP A 64 -15.15 0.19 3.75
C TRP A 64 -14.00 -0.32 2.88
N CYS A 65 -14.28 -1.07 1.82
CA CYS A 65 -13.29 -1.74 0.98
C CYS A 65 -12.93 -0.85 -0.23
N PRO A 66 -11.74 -0.21 -0.27
CA PRO A 66 -11.40 0.75 -1.33
C PRO A 66 -11.38 0.10 -2.73
N LEU A 67 -10.85 -1.12 -2.82
CA LEU A 67 -10.82 -1.91 -4.05
C LEU A 67 -12.24 -2.16 -4.57
N CYS A 68 -13.16 -2.51 -3.67
CA CYS A 68 -14.57 -2.73 -3.99
C CYS A 68 -15.22 -1.51 -4.65
N LEU A 69 -15.02 -0.34 -4.06
CA LEU A 69 -15.57 0.94 -4.51
C LEU A 69 -15.00 1.35 -5.87
N SER A 70 -13.69 1.18 -6.06
CA SER A 70 -12.97 1.51 -7.29
C SER A 70 -13.50 0.76 -8.53
N GLU A 71 -14.15 -0.37 -8.30
CA GLU A 71 -14.64 -1.28 -9.33
C GLU A 71 -16.18 -1.24 -9.54
N LEU A 72 -16.91 -0.38 -8.80
CA LEU A 72 -18.37 -0.30 -8.94
C LEU A 72 -18.79 0.19 -10.34
N GLU A 73 -18.10 1.20 -10.88
CA GLU A 73 -18.32 1.66 -12.26
C GLU A 73 -18.03 0.56 -13.29
N THR A 74 -16.99 -0.25 -13.07
CA THR A 74 -16.67 -1.38 -13.94
C THR A 74 -17.80 -2.42 -13.91
N THR A 75 -18.26 -2.78 -12.71
CA THR A 75 -19.39 -3.71 -12.52
C THR A 75 -20.65 -3.20 -13.22
N GLN A 76 -20.93 -1.89 -13.08
CA GLN A 76 -22.03 -1.22 -13.76
C GLN A 76 -21.86 -1.27 -15.29
N SER A 77 -20.66 -1.02 -15.79
CA SER A 77 -20.36 -1.01 -17.23
C SER A 77 -20.59 -2.38 -17.89
N TRP A 78 -20.33 -3.49 -17.19
CA TRP A 78 -20.56 -4.83 -17.71
C TRP A 78 -22.03 -5.10 -18.02
N ARG A 79 -22.96 -4.46 -17.29
CA ARG A 79 -24.40 -4.59 -17.61
C ARG A 79 -24.77 -3.98 -18.95
N ARG A 80 -23.96 -3.04 -19.46
CA ARG A 80 -24.14 -2.38 -20.76
C ARG A 80 -23.25 -2.98 -21.85
N ASP A 81 -22.29 -3.83 -21.48
CA ASP A 81 -21.35 -4.44 -22.40
C ASP A 81 -22.02 -5.57 -23.21
N PRO A 82 -22.02 -5.51 -24.56
CA PRO A 82 -22.60 -6.55 -25.41
C PRO A 82 -22.05 -7.96 -25.14
N ALA A 83 -20.82 -8.10 -24.63
CA ALA A 83 -20.22 -9.38 -24.30
C ALA A 83 -20.90 -10.05 -23.08
N PHE A 84 -21.55 -9.28 -22.22
CA PHE A 84 -22.25 -9.77 -21.03
C PHE A 84 -23.77 -9.84 -21.23
N LYS A 85 -24.29 -9.62 -22.45
CA LYS A 85 -25.74 -9.61 -22.73
C LYS A 85 -26.50 -10.89 -22.36
N ALA A 86 -25.77 -12.01 -22.29
CA ALA A 86 -26.29 -13.35 -22.02
C ALA A 86 -26.13 -13.80 -20.55
N VAL A 87 -25.67 -12.91 -19.67
CA VAL A 87 -25.47 -13.16 -18.23
C VAL A 87 -26.11 -12.04 -17.43
N ASN A 88 -26.67 -12.38 -16.27
CA ASN A 88 -27.07 -11.39 -15.27
C ASN A 88 -25.83 -10.92 -14.49
N VAL A 89 -25.55 -9.62 -14.46
CA VAL A 89 -24.50 -9.05 -13.60
C VAL A 89 -25.15 -8.28 -12.46
N LEU A 90 -24.86 -8.70 -11.23
CA LEU A 90 -25.46 -8.16 -10.01
C LEU A 90 -24.38 -7.83 -8.98
N SER A 91 -24.74 -7.02 -7.99
CA SER A 91 -23.90 -6.80 -6.82
C SER A 91 -24.70 -6.96 -5.53
N VAL A 92 -24.01 -7.39 -4.47
CA VAL A 92 -24.53 -7.62 -3.14
C VAL A 92 -23.62 -6.92 -2.15
N ALA A 93 -24.21 -6.11 -1.28
CA ALA A 93 -23.60 -5.66 -0.04
C ALA A 93 -24.31 -6.34 1.13
N ALA A 94 -23.60 -6.58 2.23
CA ALA A 94 -24.14 -7.30 3.38
C ALA A 94 -24.07 -6.44 4.65
N PRO A 95 -24.99 -5.48 4.86
CA PRO A 95 -25.00 -4.64 6.04
C PRO A 95 -24.96 -5.45 7.35
N GLY A 96 -24.10 -5.05 8.29
CA GLY A 96 -23.91 -5.77 9.56
C GLY A 96 -23.16 -7.10 9.47
N PHE A 97 -22.51 -7.40 8.33
CA PHE A 97 -21.63 -8.56 8.16
C PHE A 97 -20.23 -8.11 7.71
N LEU A 98 -19.18 -8.79 8.21
CA LEU A 98 -17.76 -8.47 7.92
C LEU A 98 -17.45 -6.96 8.05
N SER A 99 -17.82 -6.36 9.18
CA SER A 99 -17.60 -4.94 9.49
C SER A 99 -18.29 -3.94 8.55
N GLU A 100 -19.23 -4.37 7.71
CA GLU A 100 -20.06 -3.46 6.94
C GLU A 100 -20.94 -2.60 7.84
N LYS A 101 -21.24 -1.38 7.37
CA LYS A 101 -22.16 -0.43 8.00
C LYS A 101 -23.49 -1.10 8.36
N PRO A 102 -24.15 -0.68 9.46
CA PRO A 102 -25.53 -1.05 9.72
C PRO A 102 -26.45 -0.66 8.54
N HIS A 103 -27.54 -1.40 8.33
CA HIS A 103 -28.43 -1.23 7.16
C HIS A 103 -28.79 0.22 6.85
N ALA A 104 -29.31 0.97 7.83
CA ALA A 104 -29.73 2.35 7.62
C ALA A 104 -28.57 3.27 7.23
N ASP A 105 -27.38 3.06 7.81
CA ASP A 105 -26.18 3.83 7.49
C ASP A 105 -25.64 3.49 6.11
N PHE A 106 -25.67 2.21 5.73
CA PHE A 106 -25.27 1.76 4.40
C PHE A 106 -26.17 2.38 3.33
N VAL A 107 -27.49 2.28 3.48
CA VAL A 107 -28.45 2.82 2.50
C VAL A 107 -28.30 4.34 2.36
N ARG A 108 -28.18 5.05 3.49
CA ARG A 108 -27.94 6.50 3.49
C ARG A 108 -26.62 6.89 2.82
N TRP A 109 -25.54 6.18 3.14
CA TRP A 109 -24.23 6.42 2.54
C TRP A 109 -24.22 6.11 1.04
N TYR A 110 -24.80 4.97 0.63
CA TYR A 110 -24.87 4.55 -0.77
C TYR A 110 -25.76 5.50 -1.59
N GLY A 111 -26.82 6.05 -1.00
CA GLY A 111 -27.66 7.07 -1.64
C GLY A 111 -26.93 8.34 -2.05
N GLY A 112 -25.74 8.60 -1.49
CA GLY A 112 -24.85 9.69 -1.90
C GLY A 112 -23.98 9.35 -3.13
N LEU A 113 -23.97 8.11 -3.59
CA LEU A 113 -23.22 7.65 -4.77
C LEU A 113 -24.13 7.58 -5.99
N SER A 114 -23.56 7.76 -7.19
CA SER A 114 -24.33 7.74 -8.45
C SER A 114 -23.95 6.53 -9.29
N TYR A 115 -24.68 5.43 -9.10
CA TYR A 115 -24.61 4.22 -9.93
C TYR A 115 -26.02 3.77 -10.34
N PRO A 116 -26.69 4.52 -11.25
CA PRO A 116 -28.09 4.29 -11.59
C PRO A 116 -28.33 2.91 -12.23
N ASP A 117 -27.33 2.38 -12.92
CA ASP A 117 -27.39 1.10 -13.62
C ASP A 117 -26.80 -0.05 -12.80
N LEU A 118 -26.36 0.13 -11.54
CA LEU A 118 -25.84 -0.96 -10.70
C LEU A 118 -26.88 -1.41 -9.66
N PRO A 119 -27.38 -2.65 -9.73
CA PRO A 119 -28.28 -3.17 -8.70
C PRO A 119 -27.42 -3.62 -7.51
N VAL A 120 -27.67 -3.01 -6.36
CA VAL A 120 -27.06 -3.40 -5.08
C VAL A 120 -28.12 -4.04 -4.23
N LEU A 121 -28.08 -5.37 -4.17
CA LEU A 121 -28.92 -6.18 -3.29
C LEU A 121 -28.34 -6.16 -1.87
N LEU A 122 -29.21 -6.17 -0.87
CA LEU A 122 -28.84 -6.07 0.53
C LEU A 122 -29.05 -7.43 1.21
N ASP A 123 -27.96 -8.13 1.49
CA ASP A 123 -27.92 -9.37 2.28
C ASP A 123 -27.73 -9.03 3.75
N ASP A 124 -28.77 -8.46 4.38
CA ASP A 124 -28.69 -8.01 5.76
C ASP A 124 -28.25 -9.12 6.72
N GLY A 125 -27.24 -8.80 7.52
CA GLY A 125 -26.61 -9.73 8.42
C GLY A 125 -25.77 -10.79 7.72
N GLY A 126 -25.68 -10.87 6.39
CA GLY A 126 -24.79 -11.76 5.63
C GLY A 126 -25.24 -13.21 5.51
N THR A 127 -26.54 -13.47 5.41
CA THR A 127 -27.08 -14.84 5.39
C THR A 127 -26.64 -15.59 4.13
N LEU A 128 -26.83 -14.95 2.98
CA LEU A 128 -26.42 -15.50 1.68
C LEU A 128 -24.89 -15.59 1.58
N ALA A 129 -24.20 -14.55 2.03
CA ALA A 129 -22.74 -14.50 2.06
C ALA A 129 -22.14 -15.65 2.88
N ARG A 130 -22.71 -15.96 4.06
CA ARG A 130 -22.29 -17.13 4.87
C ARG A 130 -22.59 -18.46 4.17
N GLN A 131 -23.76 -18.60 3.55
CA GLN A 131 -24.11 -19.81 2.81
C GLN A 131 -23.10 -20.09 1.67
N LEU A 132 -22.64 -19.04 1.01
CA LEU A 132 -21.65 -19.11 -0.08
C LEU A 132 -20.20 -19.12 0.44
N GLY A 133 -19.95 -19.06 1.75
CA GLY A 133 -18.60 -19.04 2.30
C GLY A 133 -17.80 -17.78 1.96
N ILE A 134 -18.49 -16.66 1.73
CA ILE A 134 -17.86 -15.35 1.49
C ILE A 134 -17.31 -14.82 2.81
N GLY A 135 -15.98 -14.83 2.95
CA GLY A 135 -15.27 -14.34 4.12
C GLY A 135 -14.40 -13.10 3.88
N VAL A 136 -14.30 -12.64 2.63
CA VAL A 136 -13.47 -11.49 2.23
C VAL A 136 -14.15 -10.73 1.08
N TYR A 137 -13.86 -9.44 0.97
CA TYR A 137 -14.35 -8.58 -0.11
C TYR A 137 -13.18 -7.94 -0.90
N PRO A 138 -13.35 -7.69 -2.23
CA PRO A 138 -14.47 -8.18 -3.04
C PRO A 138 -14.42 -9.70 -3.20
N SER A 139 -15.55 -10.31 -3.51
CA SER A 139 -15.63 -11.70 -3.96
C SER A 139 -16.65 -11.81 -5.08
N TRP A 140 -16.48 -12.77 -5.97
CA TRP A 140 -17.40 -13.03 -7.08
C TRP A 140 -17.96 -14.44 -7.02
N VAL A 141 -19.22 -14.59 -7.40
CA VAL A 141 -19.89 -15.89 -7.49
C VAL A 141 -20.49 -16.02 -8.88
N LEU A 142 -20.09 -17.07 -9.59
CA LEU A 142 -20.72 -17.50 -10.83
C LEU A 142 -21.80 -18.54 -10.51
N LEU A 143 -23.03 -18.25 -10.90
CA LEU A 143 -24.17 -19.15 -10.84
C LEU A 143 -24.53 -19.64 -12.24
N ASP A 144 -24.91 -20.90 -12.35
CA ASP A 144 -25.49 -21.44 -13.59
C ASP A 144 -26.93 -20.96 -13.83
N THR A 145 -27.53 -21.43 -14.91
CA THR A 145 -28.91 -21.10 -15.31
C THR A 145 -29.98 -21.60 -14.34
N GLN A 146 -29.64 -22.54 -13.45
CA GLN A 146 -30.48 -23.13 -12.42
C GLN A 146 -30.26 -22.44 -11.05
N GLY A 147 -29.32 -21.49 -10.98
CA GLY A 147 -28.97 -20.75 -9.78
C GLY A 147 -28.12 -21.54 -8.78
N GLN A 148 -27.37 -22.54 -9.24
CA GLN A 148 -26.39 -23.25 -8.41
C GLN A 148 -25.01 -22.61 -8.56
N PRO A 149 -24.22 -22.50 -7.48
CA PRO A 149 -22.87 -21.95 -7.53
C PRO A 149 -21.93 -22.88 -8.31
N GLN A 150 -21.34 -22.36 -9.37
CA GLN A 150 -20.36 -23.04 -10.21
C GLN A 150 -18.92 -22.69 -9.81
N ARG A 151 -18.67 -21.43 -9.43
CA ARG A 151 -17.36 -20.94 -9.01
C ARG A 151 -17.50 -19.78 -8.03
N ILE A 152 -16.65 -19.77 -7.01
CA ILE A 152 -16.48 -18.66 -6.08
C ILE A 152 -15.04 -18.16 -6.20
N ILE A 153 -14.88 -16.86 -6.39
CA ILE A 153 -13.61 -16.19 -6.58
C ILE A 153 -13.45 -15.21 -5.43
N LYS A 154 -12.39 -15.35 -4.65
CA LYS A 154 -12.02 -14.39 -3.61
C LYS A 154 -11.11 -13.34 -4.24
N GLY A 155 -11.43 -12.06 -4.06
CA GLY A 155 -10.73 -10.95 -4.68
C GLY A 155 -11.41 -10.45 -5.96
N SER A 156 -10.70 -9.57 -6.66
CA SER A 156 -11.17 -8.91 -7.88
C SER A 156 -11.28 -9.87 -9.06
N LEU A 157 -12.12 -9.50 -10.02
CA LEU A 157 -12.33 -10.25 -11.25
C LEU A 157 -12.20 -9.29 -12.43
N SER A 158 -11.19 -9.48 -13.27
CA SER A 158 -11.03 -8.69 -14.49
C SER A 158 -12.09 -9.07 -15.53
N ARG A 159 -12.32 -8.20 -16.51
CA ARG A 159 -13.24 -8.48 -17.62
C ARG A 159 -12.87 -9.77 -18.37
N THR A 160 -11.58 -9.99 -18.61
CA THR A 160 -11.07 -11.18 -19.31
C THR A 160 -11.33 -12.45 -18.51
N GLN A 161 -11.06 -12.42 -17.20
CA GLN A 161 -11.35 -13.55 -16.31
C GLN A 161 -12.85 -13.82 -16.21
N ALA A 162 -13.68 -12.77 -16.11
CA ALA A 162 -15.14 -12.91 -16.09
C ALA A 162 -15.66 -13.58 -17.37
N LEU A 163 -15.20 -13.14 -18.55
CA LEU A 163 -15.58 -13.76 -19.82
C LEU A 163 -15.06 -15.20 -19.94
N ALA A 164 -13.84 -15.48 -19.46
CA ALA A 164 -13.29 -16.83 -19.42
C ALA A 164 -14.14 -17.77 -18.55
N LEU A 165 -14.58 -17.30 -17.38
CA LEU A 165 -15.49 -18.03 -16.49
C LEU A 165 -16.86 -18.28 -17.11
N LEU A 166 -17.38 -17.32 -17.87
CA LEU A 166 -18.66 -17.46 -18.56
C LEU A 166 -18.59 -18.49 -19.71
N HIS A 167 -17.42 -18.66 -20.32
CA HIS A 167 -17.18 -19.70 -21.31
C HIS A 167 -16.88 -21.07 -20.68
N ASN A 168 -16.08 -21.09 -19.62
CA ASN A 168 -15.71 -22.29 -18.87
C ASN A 168 -15.67 -21.96 -17.37
N PRO A 169 -16.64 -22.45 -16.56
CA PRO A 169 -16.68 -22.19 -15.13
C PRO A 169 -15.46 -22.69 -14.34
N GLN A 170 -14.67 -23.61 -14.91
CA GLN A 170 -13.43 -24.13 -14.35
C GLN A 170 -12.18 -23.56 -15.04
N ALA A 171 -12.31 -22.43 -15.75
CA ALA A 171 -11.17 -21.75 -16.35
C ALA A 171 -10.08 -21.51 -15.32
N ASP A 172 -8.83 -21.83 -15.68
CA ASP A 172 -7.69 -21.54 -14.84
C ASP A 172 -7.39 -20.04 -14.89
N LEU A 173 -7.89 -19.33 -13.87
CA LEU A 173 -7.71 -17.89 -13.73
C LEU A 173 -6.24 -17.51 -13.50
N ASN A 174 -5.40 -18.48 -13.13
CA ASN A 174 -3.96 -18.35 -12.95
C ASN A 174 -3.16 -18.66 -14.23
N GLN A 175 -3.74 -19.23 -15.29
CA GLN A 175 -3.07 -19.31 -16.60
C GLN A 175 -3.19 -18.00 -17.39
N THR A 176 -4.17 -17.17 -17.04
CA THR A 176 -4.31 -15.79 -17.50
C THR A 176 -3.64 -14.77 -16.58
N ALA A 177 -3.05 -15.21 -15.47
CA ALA A 177 -2.23 -14.38 -14.59
C ALA A 177 -0.79 -14.92 -14.64
N ALA A 178 0.20 -14.09 -14.94
CA ALA A 178 1.59 -14.52 -14.78
C ALA A 178 1.80 -14.95 -13.31
N ALA A 179 2.50 -16.07 -13.11
CA ALA A 179 2.68 -16.69 -11.80
C ALA A 179 3.25 -15.71 -10.77
N PHE A 180 2.53 -15.53 -9.66
CA PHE A 180 2.98 -14.71 -8.53
C PHE A 180 4.07 -15.43 -7.73
N TYR A 181 5.15 -14.69 -7.44
CA TYR A 181 6.15 -15.05 -6.46
C TYR A 181 5.55 -14.97 -5.04
N GLN A 182 5.73 -16.03 -4.26
CA GLN A 182 5.41 -16.08 -2.83
C GLN A 182 6.73 -15.94 -2.04
N PRO A 183 6.93 -14.88 -1.24
CA PRO A 183 8.13 -14.78 -0.42
C PRO A 183 8.00 -15.72 0.78
N THR A 184 8.89 -16.70 0.87
CA THR A 184 9.20 -17.35 2.15
C THR A 184 10.03 -16.37 2.96
N HIS A 185 9.53 -15.97 4.14
CA HIS A 185 10.34 -15.30 5.15
C HIS A 185 11.55 -16.17 5.49
N ASN A 186 12.72 -15.78 5.00
CA ASN A 186 13.98 -16.26 5.53
C ASN A 186 14.85 -15.03 5.81
N THR A 187 15.01 -14.76 7.10
CA THR A 187 15.94 -13.81 7.68
C THR A 187 17.35 -14.14 7.18
N GLU A 188 18.14 -13.13 6.80
CA GLU A 188 19.52 -13.18 6.24
C GLU A 188 19.68 -13.05 4.71
N ALA A 189 19.09 -12.01 4.11
CA ALA A 189 19.63 -11.46 2.86
C ALA A 189 20.58 -10.30 3.17
N LYS A 190 21.89 -10.50 3.02
CA LYS A 190 22.88 -9.41 3.06
C LYS A 190 22.78 -8.63 1.74
N LEU A 191 22.32 -7.38 1.79
CA LEU A 191 22.33 -6.46 0.64
C LEU A 191 23.75 -6.40 0.04
N MET A 192 23.88 -6.64 -1.28
CA MET A 192 25.16 -6.53 -1.95
C MET A 192 25.70 -5.10 -1.79
N ASN A 193 26.84 -4.97 -1.11
CA ASN A 193 27.62 -3.74 -0.93
C ASN A 193 26.95 -2.63 -0.10
N SER A 194 26.42 -2.92 1.09
CA SER A 194 26.04 -1.89 2.08
C SER A 194 27.11 -1.71 3.17
N LYS A 195 27.16 -0.51 3.75
CA LYS A 195 27.92 -0.19 4.97
C LYS A 195 26.99 0.33 6.06
N THR A 196 27.45 0.28 7.31
CA THR A 196 26.66 0.68 8.48
C THR A 196 27.48 1.60 9.38
N ILE A 197 26.87 2.68 9.84
CA ILE A 197 27.43 3.58 10.86
C ILE A 197 26.34 3.91 11.89
N TYR A 198 26.73 4.26 13.11
CA TYR A 198 25.81 4.54 14.21
C TYR A 198 26.01 5.96 14.70
N LEU A 199 24.94 6.77 14.71
CA LEU A 199 24.99 8.20 14.93
C LEU A 199 24.10 8.59 16.11
N ALA A 200 24.68 9.09 17.19
CA ALA A 200 23.98 9.70 18.31
C ALA A 200 24.01 11.22 18.16
N GLY A 201 22.87 11.88 18.29
CA GLY A 201 22.75 13.30 17.96
C GLY A 201 21.54 13.97 18.59
N GLY A 202 21.17 13.56 19.81
CA GLY A 202 19.95 14.01 20.47
C GLY A 202 18.81 13.01 20.32
N CYS A 203 17.57 13.50 20.39
CA CYS A 203 16.38 12.67 20.18
C CYS A 203 16.45 11.96 18.82
N PHE A 204 16.45 10.62 18.82
CA PHE A 204 16.63 9.85 17.58
C PHE A 204 15.47 9.98 16.60
N TRP A 205 14.27 10.42 17.01
CA TRP A 205 13.11 10.53 16.11
C TRP A 205 13.38 11.48 14.94
N GLY A 206 13.96 12.63 15.23
CA GLY A 206 14.33 13.61 14.20
C GLY A 206 15.50 13.14 13.36
N LEU A 207 16.50 12.52 14.00
CA LEU A 207 17.72 12.08 13.33
C LEU A 207 17.45 10.89 12.39
N GLU A 208 16.58 9.96 12.79
CA GLU A 208 16.12 8.84 11.97
C GLU A 208 15.39 9.37 10.73
N ALA A 209 14.34 10.17 10.92
CA ALA A 209 13.58 10.74 9.81
C ALA A 209 14.44 11.62 8.88
N TYR A 210 15.44 12.31 9.42
CA TYR A 210 16.41 13.06 8.63
C TYR A 210 17.24 12.14 7.73
N PHE A 211 17.83 11.08 8.27
CA PHE A 211 18.67 10.16 7.49
C PHE A 211 17.85 9.30 6.51
N GLN A 212 16.61 8.96 6.81
CA GLN A 212 15.71 8.25 5.89
C GLN A 212 15.45 9.00 4.59
N ARG A 213 15.55 10.33 4.60
CA ARG A 213 15.36 11.19 3.41
C ARG A 213 16.58 11.25 2.50
N ILE A 214 17.77 10.92 3.00
CA ILE A 214 19.02 11.12 2.27
C ILE A 214 19.18 10.05 1.18
N PRO A 215 19.30 10.42 -0.10
CA PRO A 215 19.59 9.48 -1.17
C PRO A 215 20.89 8.71 -0.92
N GLY A 216 20.84 7.38 -1.06
CA GLY A 216 21.95 6.48 -0.75
C GLY A 216 21.88 5.87 0.66
N VAL A 217 21.04 6.38 1.56
CA VAL A 217 20.64 5.66 2.78
C VAL A 217 19.63 4.57 2.40
N ILE A 218 19.91 3.35 2.85
CA ILE A 218 19.12 2.14 2.61
C ILE A 218 18.12 1.94 3.75
N ASP A 219 18.58 2.13 4.99
CA ASP A 219 17.78 1.90 6.19
C ASP A 219 18.31 2.78 7.35
N ALA A 220 17.42 3.19 8.25
CA ALA A 220 17.76 3.95 9.45
C ALA A 220 16.86 3.49 10.61
N VAL A 221 17.49 3.03 11.69
CA VAL A 221 16.80 2.37 12.82
C VAL A 221 17.21 3.02 14.14
N SER A 222 16.22 3.43 14.93
CA SER A 222 16.40 4.00 16.26
C SER A 222 16.78 2.95 17.30
N GLY A 223 17.68 3.30 18.22
CA GLY A 223 18.13 2.41 19.29
C GLY A 223 19.01 3.06 20.34
N TYR A 224 19.57 2.22 21.19
CA TYR A 224 20.36 2.59 22.37
C TYR A 224 21.76 1.99 22.27
N ALA A 225 22.79 2.83 22.28
CA ALA A 225 24.18 2.40 22.11
C ALA A 225 25.08 2.71 23.31
N ASN A 226 26.11 1.88 23.48
CA ASN A 226 27.26 2.12 24.36
C ASN A 226 26.93 2.45 25.83
N GLY A 227 25.85 1.90 26.38
CA GLY A 227 25.56 1.90 27.82
C GLY A 227 26.07 0.66 28.54
N ARG A 228 25.57 0.41 29.75
CA ARG A 228 26.05 -0.65 30.67
C ARG A 228 25.05 -1.78 30.89
N THR A 229 23.79 -1.61 30.51
CA THR A 229 22.72 -2.59 30.68
C THR A 229 22.41 -3.29 29.37
N GLU A 230 22.12 -4.58 29.42
CA GLU A 230 21.66 -5.34 28.25
C GLU A 230 20.17 -5.08 27.99
N HIS A 231 19.78 -4.96 26.71
CA HIS A 231 18.39 -4.79 26.27
C HIS A 231 17.58 -3.75 27.07
N PRO A 232 18.06 -2.49 27.19
CA PRO A 232 17.39 -1.47 27.97
C PRO A 232 16.04 -1.08 27.34
N THR A 233 15.04 -0.78 28.16
CA THR A 233 13.84 -0.06 27.71
C THR A 233 14.07 1.45 27.71
N TYR A 234 13.24 2.19 26.99
CA TYR A 234 13.29 3.65 27.00
C TYR A 234 13.25 4.24 28.42
N GLU A 235 12.38 3.73 29.29
CA GLU A 235 12.26 4.21 30.67
C GLU A 235 13.56 4.03 31.45
N GLN A 236 14.24 2.90 31.24
CA GLN A 236 15.53 2.64 31.89
C GLN A 236 16.60 3.60 31.37
N VAL A 237 16.66 3.82 30.06
CA VAL A 237 17.61 4.78 29.45
C VAL A 237 17.42 6.19 30.02
N VAL A 238 16.17 6.63 30.16
CA VAL A 238 15.87 7.99 30.63
C VAL A 238 16.01 8.14 32.15
N ARG A 239 15.69 7.10 32.94
CA ARG A 239 15.54 7.23 34.41
C ARG A 239 16.63 6.57 35.24
N GLU A 240 17.28 5.53 34.71
CA GLU A 240 18.14 4.64 35.49
C GLU A 240 19.63 4.84 35.20
N ASN A 241 19.99 5.91 34.46
CA ASN A 241 21.38 6.25 34.14
C ASN A 241 22.16 5.06 33.56
N THR A 242 21.53 4.30 32.66
CA THR A 242 22.13 3.11 32.04
C THR A 242 23.41 3.44 31.26
N GLY A 243 23.57 4.71 30.85
CA GLY A 243 24.71 5.21 30.10
C GLY A 243 24.54 5.08 28.58
N HIS A 244 23.43 4.51 28.11
CA HIS A 244 23.16 4.42 26.68
C HIS A 244 22.95 5.80 26.05
N ALA A 245 23.39 5.98 24.81
CA ALA A 245 23.00 7.10 23.96
C ALA A 245 21.85 6.69 23.04
N GLU A 246 20.89 7.59 22.86
CA GLU A 246 19.95 7.52 21.74
C GLU A 246 20.74 7.64 20.42
N THR A 247 20.60 6.61 19.58
CA THR A 247 21.47 6.38 18.43
C THR A 247 20.65 5.87 17.26
N VAL A 248 20.95 6.37 16.06
CA VAL A 248 20.39 5.88 14.80
C VAL A 248 21.44 5.00 14.12
N LYS A 249 21.09 3.75 13.83
CA LYS A 249 21.85 2.86 12.96
C LYS A 249 21.52 3.21 11.52
N VAL A 250 22.48 3.75 10.77
CA VAL A 250 22.32 4.13 9.36
C VAL A 250 23.01 3.09 8.48
N VAL A 251 22.24 2.38 7.66
CA VAL A 251 22.73 1.48 6.61
C VAL A 251 22.68 2.23 5.28
N TYR A 252 23.78 2.25 4.54
CA TYR A 252 23.90 3.05 3.32
C TYR A 252 24.67 2.33 2.20
N ASN A 253 24.48 2.82 0.98
CA ASN A 253 25.21 2.37 -0.20
C ASN A 253 26.49 3.22 -0.38
N PRO A 254 27.70 2.66 -0.13
CA PRO A 254 28.97 3.37 -0.23
C PRO A 254 29.32 3.80 -1.66
N ALA A 255 28.63 3.28 -2.69
CA ALA A 255 28.78 3.75 -4.07
C ALA A 255 28.05 5.08 -4.33
N GLN A 256 27.02 5.41 -3.55
CA GLN A 256 26.25 6.66 -3.69
C GLN A 256 26.63 7.68 -2.61
N LEU A 257 26.86 7.21 -1.39
CA LEU A 257 27.11 8.04 -0.22
C LEU A 257 28.38 7.58 0.50
N SER A 258 29.41 8.42 0.57
CA SER A 258 30.61 8.09 1.35
C SER A 258 30.39 8.36 2.85
N LEU A 259 31.20 7.76 3.72
CA LEU A 259 31.18 8.10 5.15
C LEU A 259 31.48 9.59 5.40
N ALA A 260 32.31 10.22 4.57
CA ALA A 260 32.56 11.66 4.63
C ALA A 260 31.30 12.48 4.26
N ASP A 261 30.49 12.01 3.31
CA ASP A 261 29.19 12.62 2.99
C ASP A 261 28.21 12.47 4.17
N ILE A 262 28.14 11.29 4.79
CA ILE A 262 27.33 11.06 5.99
C ILE A 262 27.72 12.00 7.13
N MET A 263 29.02 12.17 7.37
CA MET A 263 29.51 13.09 8.40
C MET A 263 29.10 14.54 8.12
N GLN A 264 29.10 14.98 6.87
CA GLN A 264 28.62 16.32 6.52
C GLN A 264 27.13 16.49 6.79
N TYR A 265 26.31 15.48 6.48
CA TYR A 265 24.88 15.50 6.81
C TYR A 265 24.65 15.47 8.32
N TYR A 266 25.37 14.63 9.07
CA TYR A 266 25.28 14.57 10.53
C TYR A 266 25.63 15.92 11.19
N LEU A 267 26.77 16.50 10.84
CA LEU A 267 27.26 17.77 11.40
C LEU A 267 26.42 18.98 10.94
N ARG A 268 25.57 18.82 9.91
CA ARG A 268 24.64 19.86 9.47
C ARG A 268 23.51 20.09 10.48
N VAL A 269 23.08 19.05 11.19
CA VAL A 269 21.88 19.06 12.05
C VAL A 269 22.15 18.86 13.54
N VAL A 270 23.35 18.38 13.90
CA VAL A 270 23.79 18.25 15.29
C VAL A 270 24.60 19.48 15.69
N ASP A 271 24.38 20.01 16.89
CA ASP A 271 25.29 20.97 17.52
C ASP A 271 26.50 20.22 18.08
N PRO A 272 27.68 20.34 17.44
CA PRO A 272 28.83 19.52 17.81
C PRO A 272 29.54 20.01 19.07
N THR A 273 29.18 21.18 19.60
CA THR A 273 29.80 21.80 20.79
C THR A 273 28.99 21.59 22.08
N SER A 274 27.73 21.18 21.95
CA SER A 274 26.82 20.98 23.07
C SER A 274 27.01 19.63 23.74
N LEU A 275 27.48 19.65 25.01
CA LEU A 275 27.69 18.46 25.82
C LEU A 275 26.37 17.95 26.43
N ASN A 276 26.03 16.68 26.17
CA ASN A 276 24.86 15.99 26.76
C ASN A 276 23.52 16.73 26.56
N ARG A 277 23.37 17.40 25.41
CA ARG A 277 22.19 18.17 25.06
C ARG A 277 22.11 18.40 23.56
N GLN A 278 20.91 18.31 22.99
CA GLN A 278 20.59 18.78 21.64
C GLN A 278 19.20 19.44 21.67
N GLY A 279 19.10 20.67 21.16
CA GLY A 279 17.88 21.47 21.29
C GLY A 279 17.43 21.64 22.75
N ASN A 280 16.22 21.14 23.04
CA ASN A 280 15.62 21.16 24.38
C ASN A 280 15.91 19.90 25.19
N ASP A 281 16.39 18.84 24.53
CA ASP A 281 16.61 17.53 25.14
C ASP A 281 17.95 17.53 25.90
N ARG A 282 17.92 17.18 27.18
CA ARG A 282 19.08 17.24 28.09
C ARG A 282 19.28 15.93 28.82
N GLY A 283 20.54 15.48 28.88
CA GLY A 283 20.92 14.23 29.50
C GLY A 283 21.99 13.49 28.70
N SER A 284 22.71 12.58 29.35
CA SER A 284 23.78 11.80 28.71
C SER A 284 23.25 10.90 27.59
N GLN A 285 21.96 10.54 27.61
CA GLN A 285 21.31 9.83 26.51
C GLN A 285 21.21 10.66 25.23
N TYR A 286 21.26 11.98 25.32
CA TYR A 286 21.21 12.90 24.18
C TYR A 286 22.59 13.45 23.79
N ARG A 287 23.68 12.81 24.26
CA ARG A 287 25.04 13.18 23.87
C ARG A 287 25.25 12.93 22.37
N SER A 288 26.13 13.73 21.76
CA SER A 288 26.53 13.55 20.37
C SER A 288 27.69 12.55 20.27
N GLY A 289 27.58 11.61 19.34
CA GLY A 289 28.57 10.57 19.13
C GLY A 289 28.45 9.87 17.77
N VAL A 290 29.58 9.35 17.30
CA VAL A 290 29.67 8.52 16.10
C VAL A 290 30.36 7.22 16.49
N TYR A 291 29.63 6.11 16.31
CA TYR A 291 30.08 4.79 16.70
C TYR A 291 30.32 3.92 15.47
N TYR A 292 31.57 3.49 15.29
CA TYR A 292 32.00 2.68 14.14
C TYR A 292 32.17 1.22 14.51
N THR A 293 32.02 0.34 13.52
CA THR A 293 32.29 -1.11 13.66
C THR A 293 33.57 -1.52 12.95
N ASP A 294 34.01 -0.75 11.95
CA ASP A 294 35.29 -0.93 11.27
C ASP A 294 36.29 0.12 11.77
N ALA A 295 37.43 -0.33 12.30
CA ALA A 295 38.48 0.54 12.82
C ALA A 295 39.05 1.52 11.76
N ALA A 296 38.94 1.20 10.47
CA ALA A 296 39.36 2.10 9.39
C ALA A 296 38.51 3.40 9.35
N GLU A 297 37.25 3.34 9.78
CA GLU A 297 36.29 4.46 9.76
C GLU A 297 36.69 5.56 10.76
N HIS A 298 37.36 5.20 11.86
CA HIS A 298 37.81 6.14 12.89
C HIS A 298 38.59 7.32 12.29
N SER A 299 39.49 7.04 11.34
CA SER A 299 40.33 8.07 10.71
C SER A 299 39.52 9.06 9.84
N ILE A 300 38.48 8.57 9.17
CA ILE A 300 37.58 9.36 8.32
C ILE A 300 36.71 10.27 9.20
N ILE A 301 36.14 9.71 10.28
CA ILE A 301 35.33 10.44 11.25
C ILE A 301 36.18 11.52 11.93
N GLN A 302 37.39 11.15 12.36
CA GLN A 302 38.31 12.08 13.01
C GLN A 302 38.71 13.25 12.09
N ALA A 303 38.94 12.98 10.81
CA ALA A 303 39.24 14.02 9.83
C ALA A 303 38.04 14.96 9.61
N ALA A 304 36.81 14.43 9.55
CA ALA A 304 35.60 15.24 9.44
C ALA A 304 35.38 16.12 10.67
N LEU A 305 35.55 15.58 11.89
CA LEU A 305 35.45 16.36 13.12
C LEU A 305 36.54 17.44 13.23
N ALA A 306 37.77 17.14 12.79
CA ALA A 306 38.86 18.11 12.76
C ALA A 306 38.60 19.25 11.77
N ALA A 307 38.03 18.93 10.59
CA ALA A 307 37.61 19.94 9.63
C ALA A 307 36.45 20.80 10.16
N GLU A 308 35.50 20.19 10.86
CA GLU A 308 34.36 20.91 11.47
C GLU A 308 34.80 21.84 12.59
N GLN A 309 35.79 21.42 13.41
CA GLN A 309 36.32 22.22 14.51
C GLN A 309 36.80 23.60 14.06
N ALA A 310 37.27 23.75 12.80
CA ALA A 310 37.68 25.05 12.26
C ALA A 310 36.54 26.09 12.18
N LYS A 311 35.27 25.65 12.25
CA LYS A 311 34.09 26.53 12.25
C LYS A 311 33.67 26.99 13.65
N TYR A 312 34.24 26.39 14.71
CA TYR A 312 33.83 26.61 16.09
C TYR A 312 35.02 27.03 16.95
N ALA A 313 34.85 28.08 17.75
CA ALA A 313 35.82 28.43 18.80
C ALA A 313 35.76 27.45 19.96
N ASP A 314 34.56 27.01 20.33
CA ASP A 314 34.34 26.00 21.35
C ASP A 314 34.76 24.62 20.85
N LYS A 315 35.30 23.81 21.76
CA LYS A 315 35.75 22.46 21.44
C LYS A 315 34.54 21.59 21.08
N ILE A 316 34.63 20.90 19.94
CA ILE A 316 33.69 19.86 19.56
C ILE A 316 33.77 18.70 20.56
N VAL A 317 32.60 18.29 21.06
CA VAL A 317 32.43 17.26 22.08
C VAL A 317 31.83 15.96 21.55
N VAL A 318 31.59 15.88 20.23
CA VAL A 318 31.14 14.65 19.55
C VAL A 318 32.15 13.54 19.80
N GLU A 319 31.73 12.44 20.43
CA GLU A 319 32.61 11.30 20.67
C GLU A 319 32.80 10.44 19.41
N ASN A 320 34.03 9.98 19.16
CA ASN A 320 34.39 9.09 18.05
C ASN A 320 34.93 7.78 18.64
N GLN A 321 34.07 6.78 18.80
CA GLN A 321 34.38 5.57 19.56
C GLN A 321 33.94 4.31 18.82
N PRO A 322 34.54 3.13 19.09
CA PRO A 322 34.00 1.89 18.58
C PRO A 322 32.60 1.64 19.16
N LEU A 323 31.72 1.03 18.37
CA LEU A 323 30.45 0.52 18.85
C LEU A 323 30.70 -0.69 19.76
N GLN A 324 30.22 -0.61 21.00
CA GLN A 324 30.30 -1.71 21.96
C GLN A 324 29.05 -2.59 21.87
N GLN A 325 27.87 -1.96 21.84
CA GLN A 325 26.58 -2.62 21.74
C GLN A 325 25.53 -1.65 21.20
N PHE A 326 24.53 -2.20 20.50
CA PHE A 326 23.38 -1.47 20.01
C PHE A 326 22.12 -2.32 20.22
N PHE A 327 21.15 -1.76 20.95
CA PHE A 327 19.85 -2.37 21.15
C PHE A 327 18.81 -1.58 20.38
N VAL A 328 18.06 -2.25 19.50
CA VAL A 328 16.95 -1.65 18.76
C VAL A 328 15.91 -1.16 19.77
N ALA A 329 15.45 0.09 19.61
CA ALA A 329 14.40 0.66 20.43
C ALA A 329 13.05 0.00 20.12
N GLU A 330 12.07 0.17 21.00
CA GLU A 330 10.73 -0.41 20.85
C GLU A 330 10.03 0.07 19.56
N ASP A 331 9.10 -0.73 19.03
CA ASP A 331 8.44 -0.47 17.74
C ASP A 331 7.73 0.90 17.65
N TYR A 332 7.32 1.47 18.77
CA TYR A 332 6.67 2.78 18.80
C TYR A 332 7.65 3.95 18.56
N HIS A 333 8.95 3.71 18.75
CA HIS A 333 10.02 4.67 18.47
C HIS A 333 10.53 4.59 17.02
N GLN A 334 10.43 3.43 16.39
CA GLN A 334 10.81 3.25 14.98
C GLN A 334 9.88 4.06 14.09
N ASP A 335 10.41 4.76 13.10
CA ASP A 335 9.64 5.57 12.14
C ASP A 335 8.69 6.56 12.84
N TYR A 336 9.08 7.08 14.00
CA TYR A 336 8.16 7.82 14.88
C TYR A 336 7.51 9.01 14.16
N LEU A 337 8.28 9.77 13.37
CA LEU A 337 7.75 10.93 12.62
C LEU A 337 6.97 10.53 11.36
N ALA A 338 7.16 9.32 10.83
CA ALA A 338 6.27 8.80 9.78
C ALA A 338 4.90 8.41 10.37
N LYS A 339 4.91 7.78 11.56
CA LYS A 339 3.70 7.41 12.31
C LYS A 339 2.98 8.63 12.91
N ASN A 340 3.75 9.66 13.29
CA ASN A 340 3.29 10.88 13.93
C ASN A 340 3.86 12.10 13.19
N PRO A 341 3.26 12.54 12.06
CA PRO A 341 3.81 13.63 11.23
C PRO A 341 3.97 14.97 11.95
N ASN A 342 3.15 15.23 12.98
CA ASN A 342 3.25 16.42 13.84
C ASN A 342 3.94 16.13 15.19
N GLY A 343 4.65 15.01 15.27
CA GLY A 343 5.40 14.59 16.45
C GLY A 343 6.56 15.55 16.76
N TYR A 344 7.10 15.43 17.97
CA TYR A 344 8.23 16.26 18.38
C TYR A 344 9.45 16.03 17.49
N CYS A 345 10.01 17.12 16.97
CA CYS A 345 11.26 17.11 16.23
C CYS A 345 11.99 18.44 16.45
N HIS A 346 13.23 18.40 16.94
CA HIS A 346 14.07 19.59 17.09
C HIS A 346 14.96 19.87 15.86
N ILE A 347 15.02 18.91 14.92
CA ILE A 347 15.80 19.00 13.68
C ILE A 347 14.87 19.45 12.54
N ASP A 348 15.32 20.38 11.70
CA ASP A 348 14.64 20.59 10.41
C ASP A 348 15.01 19.47 9.44
N ILE A 349 14.16 18.44 9.37
CA ILE A 349 14.42 17.25 8.57
C ILE A 349 14.53 17.53 7.05
N ARG A 350 14.03 18.68 6.57
CA ARG A 350 14.10 19.08 5.16
C ARG A 350 15.52 19.45 4.73
N ARG A 351 16.42 19.72 5.69
CA ARG A 351 17.84 19.97 5.40
C ARG A 351 18.57 18.75 4.84
N ALA A 352 17.92 17.57 4.81
CA ALA A 352 18.39 16.38 4.11
C ALA A 352 18.30 16.53 2.59
N ASP A 353 17.31 17.32 2.12
CA ASP A 353 17.04 17.55 0.70
C ASP A 353 18.01 18.59 0.11
N GLU A 354 18.70 19.36 0.96
CA GLU A 354 19.76 20.29 0.56
C GLU A 354 21.00 19.52 0.06
N PRO A 355 21.49 19.75 -1.17
CA PRO A 355 22.69 19.07 -1.66
C PRO A 355 23.93 19.39 -0.81
N LEU A 356 24.86 18.44 -0.73
CA LEU A 356 26.17 18.69 -0.12
C LEU A 356 27.03 19.58 -1.06
N PRO A 357 27.97 20.39 -0.52
CA PRO A 357 28.90 21.17 -1.32
C PRO A 357 29.65 20.31 -2.35
N GLY A 358 29.67 20.73 -3.62
CA GLY A 358 30.34 20.00 -4.70
C GLY A 358 29.61 18.75 -5.20
N LYS A 359 28.44 18.43 -4.63
CA LYS A 359 27.49 17.47 -5.20
C LYS A 359 26.40 18.25 -5.92
N ALA A 360 26.04 17.84 -7.13
CA ALA A 360 24.96 18.48 -7.88
C ALA A 360 23.66 18.39 -7.06
N ALA A 361 22.75 19.36 -7.23
CA ALA A 361 21.38 19.20 -6.79
C ALA A 361 20.82 17.95 -7.48
N HIS A 362 20.70 16.87 -6.71
CA HIS A 362 20.13 15.64 -7.21
C HIS A 362 18.62 15.87 -7.29
N PHE A 363 18.16 16.24 -8.49
CA PHE A 363 16.77 16.61 -8.84
C PHE A 363 16.36 18.04 -8.39
N ASP A 364 16.09 18.91 -9.36
CA ASP A 364 15.48 20.24 -9.18
C ASP A 364 14.13 20.26 -9.91
N ALA A 365 13.03 20.22 -9.15
CA ALA A 365 11.68 20.29 -9.69
C ALA A 365 11.48 21.60 -10.50
N ALA A 366 12.04 22.72 -10.03
CA ALA A 366 11.85 24.03 -10.68
C ALA A 366 12.47 24.12 -12.10
N ALA A 367 13.31 23.15 -12.48
CA ALA A 367 13.84 23.04 -13.84
C ALA A 367 12.78 22.57 -14.86
N TYR A 368 11.65 22.02 -14.41
CA TYR A 368 10.57 21.52 -15.26
C TYR A 368 9.44 22.56 -15.35
N GLN A 369 8.87 22.74 -16.54
CA GLN A 369 7.85 23.77 -16.78
C GLN A 369 6.59 23.17 -17.41
N LYS A 370 5.43 23.62 -16.93
CA LYS A 370 4.13 23.30 -17.54
C LYS A 370 4.01 23.97 -18.92
N PRO A 371 3.73 23.22 -19.99
CA PRO A 371 3.34 23.80 -21.27
C PRO A 371 2.03 24.60 -21.15
N SER A 372 1.77 25.50 -22.10
CA SER A 372 0.52 26.28 -22.13
C SER A 372 -0.69 25.40 -22.45
N ASP A 373 -1.89 25.79 -22.00
CA ASP A 373 -3.14 25.05 -22.25
C ASP A 373 -3.38 24.71 -23.73
N ALA A 374 -3.00 25.63 -24.63
CA ALA A 374 -3.11 25.40 -26.07
C ALA A 374 -2.16 24.30 -26.55
N ALA A 375 -0.93 24.24 -26.03
CA ALA A 375 0.02 23.18 -26.33
C ALA A 375 -0.43 21.84 -25.72
N LEU A 376 -0.95 21.84 -24.50
CA LEU A 376 -1.45 20.63 -23.82
C LEU A 376 -2.55 19.94 -24.63
N LYS A 377 -3.51 20.71 -25.18
CA LYS A 377 -4.59 20.17 -26.01
C LYS A 377 -4.11 19.54 -27.33
N GLN A 378 -2.93 19.90 -27.80
CA GLN A 378 -2.34 19.35 -29.03
C GLN A 378 -1.41 18.16 -28.74
N GLN A 379 -0.73 18.17 -27.59
CA GLN A 379 0.28 17.17 -27.24
C GLN A 379 -0.31 15.94 -26.53
N LEU A 380 -1.32 16.13 -25.69
CA LEU A 380 -1.91 15.07 -24.89
C LEU A 380 -3.03 14.37 -25.64
N THR A 381 -3.16 13.05 -25.43
CA THR A 381 -4.38 12.35 -25.83
C THR A 381 -5.57 12.82 -24.99
N PRO A 382 -6.82 12.62 -25.45
CA PRO A 382 -8.00 13.00 -24.66
C PRO A 382 -8.02 12.42 -23.25
N GLU A 383 -7.54 11.18 -23.08
CA GLU A 383 -7.49 10.51 -21.78
C GLU A 383 -6.41 11.10 -20.86
N GLN A 384 -5.21 11.35 -21.41
CA GLN A 384 -4.13 12.02 -20.67
C GLN A 384 -4.55 13.43 -20.22
N TYR A 385 -5.24 14.19 -21.09
CA TYR A 385 -5.75 15.51 -20.74
C TYR A 385 -6.82 15.44 -19.65
N ARG A 386 -7.80 14.53 -19.79
CA ARG A 386 -8.87 14.32 -18.80
C ARG A 386 -8.31 13.96 -17.43
N ILE A 387 -7.30 13.11 -17.38
CA ILE A 387 -6.67 12.69 -16.13
C ILE A 387 -5.85 13.85 -15.55
N THR A 388 -4.84 14.32 -16.28
CA THR A 388 -3.87 15.28 -15.74
C THR A 388 -4.46 16.66 -15.46
N GLN A 389 -5.40 17.15 -16.27
CA GLN A 389 -5.91 18.53 -16.17
C GLN A 389 -7.32 18.63 -15.55
N GLN A 390 -8.07 17.51 -15.47
CA GLN A 390 -9.46 17.52 -15.00
C GLN A 390 -9.68 16.53 -13.84
N SER A 391 -8.59 16.09 -13.19
CA SER A 391 -8.61 15.13 -12.07
C SER A 391 -9.40 13.85 -12.38
N GLY A 392 -9.35 13.40 -13.65
CA GLY A 392 -9.94 12.14 -14.06
C GLY A 392 -9.14 10.94 -13.57
N THR A 393 -9.78 9.77 -13.53
CA THR A 393 -9.12 8.49 -13.23
C THR A 393 -9.33 7.52 -14.40
N GLU A 394 -8.27 6.84 -14.85
CA GLU A 394 -8.36 5.77 -15.85
C GLU A 394 -9.00 4.51 -15.24
N ARG A 395 -9.45 3.57 -16.07
CA ARG A 395 -10.04 2.34 -15.56
C ARG A 395 -8.97 1.43 -14.96
N ALA A 396 -9.32 0.75 -13.87
CA ALA A 396 -8.47 -0.29 -13.29
C ALA A 396 -8.09 -1.34 -14.36
N PHE A 397 -6.83 -1.79 -14.32
CA PHE A 397 -6.20 -2.79 -15.19
C PHE A 397 -6.18 -2.43 -16.68
N SER A 398 -6.45 -1.16 -17.03
CA SER A 398 -6.55 -0.74 -18.44
C SER A 398 -5.27 -0.19 -19.02
N HIS A 399 -4.38 0.38 -18.20
CA HIS A 399 -3.11 0.93 -18.66
C HIS A 399 -1.99 -0.11 -18.59
N GLU A 400 -1.14 -0.15 -19.61
CA GLU A 400 -0.01 -1.10 -19.69
C GLU A 400 0.96 -1.01 -18.50
N TYR A 401 1.04 0.17 -17.88
CA TYR A 401 1.92 0.43 -16.74
C TYR A 401 1.48 -0.25 -15.45
N ASP A 402 0.23 -0.71 -15.35
CA ASP A 402 -0.20 -1.56 -14.23
C ASP A 402 0.72 -2.79 -14.11
N HIS A 403 0.97 -3.48 -15.23
CA HIS A 403 1.79 -4.70 -15.31
C HIS A 403 3.25 -4.47 -15.77
N LEU A 404 3.66 -3.22 -16.00
CA LEU A 404 5.04 -2.91 -16.36
C LEU A 404 5.93 -2.88 -15.12
N PHE A 405 6.94 -3.75 -15.07
CA PHE A 405 7.96 -3.79 -14.00
C PHE A 405 9.39 -3.76 -14.55
N ALA A 406 9.55 -3.36 -15.81
CA ALA A 406 10.87 -3.19 -16.40
C ALA A 406 11.67 -2.09 -15.66
N PRO A 407 13.00 -2.22 -15.55
CA PRO A 407 13.84 -1.16 -15.00
C PRO A 407 13.68 0.14 -15.81
N GLY A 408 13.33 1.23 -15.14
CA GLY A 408 13.21 2.55 -15.75
C GLY A 408 12.67 3.62 -14.79
N LEU A 409 12.44 4.81 -15.34
CA LEU A 409 11.80 5.93 -14.66
C LEU A 409 10.39 6.16 -15.18
N TYR A 410 9.51 6.61 -14.30
CA TYR A 410 8.21 7.15 -14.66
C TYR A 410 8.27 8.66 -14.48
N VAL A 411 8.13 9.39 -15.59
CA VAL A 411 8.14 10.85 -15.60
C VAL A 411 6.73 11.38 -15.85
N ASP A 412 6.46 12.61 -15.43
CA ASP A 412 5.22 13.31 -15.75
C ASP A 412 5.07 13.40 -17.29
N VAL A 413 3.93 12.96 -17.80
CA VAL A 413 3.63 13.02 -19.23
C VAL A 413 3.55 14.48 -19.74
N VAL A 414 3.29 15.44 -18.85
CA VAL A 414 3.14 16.87 -19.19
C VAL A 414 4.48 17.60 -19.22
N SER A 415 5.23 17.58 -18.10
CA SER A 415 6.47 18.35 -17.98
C SER A 415 7.75 17.54 -18.24
N GLY A 416 7.66 16.21 -18.20
CA GLY A 416 8.85 15.35 -18.20
C GLY A 416 9.60 15.32 -16.86
N GLU A 417 9.05 15.90 -15.79
CA GLU A 417 9.57 15.82 -14.43
C GLU A 417 9.66 14.35 -13.96
N PRO A 418 10.81 13.85 -13.49
CA PRO A 418 10.93 12.51 -12.90
C PRO A 418 10.10 12.35 -11.63
N LEU A 419 9.11 11.44 -11.64
CA LEU A 419 8.19 11.28 -10.51
C LEU A 419 8.45 10.00 -9.71
N PHE A 420 8.65 8.86 -10.38
CA PHE A 420 8.80 7.57 -9.71
C PHE A 420 9.89 6.69 -10.33
N SER A 421 10.51 5.86 -9.51
CA SER A 421 11.44 4.82 -9.95
C SER A 421 10.71 3.47 -10.08
N SER A 422 11.09 2.65 -11.07
CA SER A 422 10.64 1.25 -11.12
C SER A 422 11.06 0.43 -9.90
N ARG A 423 12.12 0.85 -9.17
CA ARG A 423 12.57 0.19 -7.93
C ARG A 423 11.54 0.27 -6.80
N ASP A 424 10.83 1.38 -6.76
CA ASP A 424 9.79 1.66 -5.77
C ASP A 424 8.40 1.25 -6.27
N LYS A 425 8.28 0.77 -7.52
CA LYS A 425 7.04 0.18 -8.05
C LYS A 425 6.80 -1.20 -7.44
N PHE A 426 5.54 -1.50 -7.15
CA PHE A 426 5.11 -2.83 -6.71
C PHE A 426 3.74 -3.18 -7.27
N ASP A 427 3.43 -4.48 -7.31
CA ASP A 427 2.10 -4.94 -7.69
C ASP A 427 1.15 -4.82 -6.50
N SER A 428 0.25 -3.86 -6.56
CA SER A 428 -0.79 -3.68 -5.54
C SER A 428 -2.02 -4.55 -5.80
N GLY A 429 -2.19 -5.10 -7.00
CA GLY A 429 -3.44 -5.72 -7.43
C GLY A 429 -4.64 -4.76 -7.52
N CYS A 430 -4.43 -3.44 -7.39
CA CYS A 430 -5.51 -2.45 -7.45
C CYS A 430 -5.91 -2.05 -8.88
N GLY A 431 -5.09 -2.39 -9.88
CA GLY A 431 -5.31 -2.08 -11.29
C GLY A 431 -4.76 -0.72 -11.74
N TRP A 432 -3.87 -0.12 -10.96
CA TRP A 432 -3.15 1.10 -11.33
C TRP A 432 -1.68 0.93 -10.93
N PRO A 433 -0.72 1.50 -11.70
CA PRO A 433 0.67 1.49 -11.30
C PRO A 433 0.83 2.08 -9.90
N SER A 434 1.42 1.28 -9.01
CA SER A 434 1.53 1.58 -7.59
C SER A 434 2.98 1.67 -7.16
N PHE A 435 3.31 2.71 -6.41
CA PHE A 435 4.66 2.98 -5.93
C PHE A 435 4.67 3.16 -4.41
N SER A 436 5.74 2.74 -3.73
CA SER A 436 5.86 2.91 -2.28
C SER A 436 6.25 4.33 -1.88
N LYS A 437 6.95 5.05 -2.77
CA LYS A 437 7.37 6.44 -2.57
C LYS A 437 7.66 7.13 -3.91
N PRO A 438 7.59 8.47 -3.98
CA PRO A 438 8.11 9.22 -5.11
C PRO A 438 9.64 9.10 -5.19
N LEU A 439 10.19 9.37 -6.39
CA LEU A 439 11.63 9.42 -6.63
C LEU A 439 12.31 10.45 -5.73
N ASN A 440 11.65 11.60 -5.54
CA ASN A 440 12.02 12.65 -4.61
C ASN A 440 10.73 13.24 -4.01
N ALA A 441 10.70 13.53 -2.72
CA ALA A 441 9.53 14.13 -2.06
C ALA A 441 9.11 15.47 -2.69
N ALA A 442 10.06 16.23 -3.24
CA ALA A 442 9.80 17.49 -3.93
C ALA A 442 9.16 17.32 -5.31
N ALA A 443 9.10 16.10 -5.87
CA ALA A 443 8.51 15.83 -7.18
C ALA A 443 6.97 15.83 -7.17
N VAL A 444 6.36 15.72 -5.98
CA VAL A 444 4.91 15.59 -5.82
C VAL A 444 4.37 16.54 -4.76
N THR A 445 3.08 16.85 -4.85
CA THR A 445 2.32 17.59 -3.84
C THR A 445 1.09 16.78 -3.44
N GLU A 446 0.68 16.92 -2.18
CA GLU A 446 -0.41 16.16 -1.58
C GLU A 446 -1.54 17.12 -1.16
N HIS A 447 -2.79 16.78 -1.52
CA HIS A 447 -3.97 17.64 -1.30
C HIS A 447 -5.13 16.83 -0.75
N SER A 448 -5.88 17.39 0.19
CA SER A 448 -7.09 16.73 0.71
C SER A 448 -8.16 16.62 -0.38
N ASP A 449 -8.68 15.40 -0.59
CA ASP A 449 -9.74 15.12 -1.55
C ASP A 449 -10.96 14.51 -0.86
N HIS A 450 -12.09 15.22 -0.95
CA HIS A 450 -13.39 14.81 -0.39
C HIS A 450 -14.38 14.29 -1.45
N SER A 451 -13.93 14.12 -2.69
CA SER A 451 -14.74 13.60 -3.78
C SER A 451 -15.29 12.22 -3.45
N TYR A 452 -16.48 11.92 -4.00
CA TYR A 452 -17.19 10.66 -3.76
C TYR A 452 -17.49 10.35 -2.29
N ASN A 453 -17.56 11.40 -1.44
CA ASN A 453 -17.84 11.29 -0.01
C ASN A 453 -16.82 10.41 0.74
N MET A 454 -15.58 10.40 0.26
CA MET A 454 -14.44 9.74 0.88
C MET A 454 -13.50 10.79 1.49
N GLN A 455 -12.56 10.38 2.33
CA GLN A 455 -11.41 11.18 2.70
C GLN A 455 -10.18 10.52 2.09
N ARG A 456 -9.57 11.18 1.10
CA ARG A 456 -8.38 10.70 0.39
C ARG A 456 -7.35 11.83 0.30
N VAL A 457 -6.14 11.47 -0.10
CA VAL A 457 -5.07 12.42 -0.39
C VAL A 457 -4.75 12.33 -1.87
N GLU A 458 -5.11 13.37 -2.63
CA GLU A 458 -4.75 13.55 -4.04
C GLU A 458 -3.25 13.82 -4.14
N VAL A 459 -2.60 13.19 -5.13
CA VAL A 459 -1.19 13.40 -5.47
C VAL A 459 -1.12 14.08 -6.83
N ARG A 460 -0.37 15.18 -6.90
CA ARG A 460 -0.13 15.96 -8.13
C ARG A 460 1.37 16.14 -8.37
N SER A 461 1.82 16.23 -9.61
CA SER A 461 3.21 16.58 -9.93
C SER A 461 3.51 18.00 -9.45
N HIS A 462 4.69 18.24 -8.88
CA HIS A 462 5.03 19.57 -8.38
C HIS A 462 5.06 20.63 -9.48
N SER A 463 5.70 20.33 -10.61
CA SER A 463 6.07 21.36 -11.59
C SER A 463 4.95 21.69 -12.58
N ALA A 464 4.15 20.70 -12.97
CA ALA A 464 3.04 20.87 -13.91
C ALA A 464 1.65 20.96 -13.25
N ASP A 465 1.57 20.71 -11.94
CA ASP A 465 0.31 20.54 -11.23
C ASP A 465 -0.63 19.52 -11.93
N SER A 466 -0.06 18.47 -12.55
CA SER A 466 -0.81 17.38 -13.16
C SER A 466 -1.41 16.50 -12.08
N HIS A 467 -2.71 16.23 -12.15
CA HIS A 467 -3.31 15.17 -11.34
C HIS A 467 -2.69 13.81 -11.70
N LEU A 468 -2.10 13.15 -10.70
CA LEU A 468 -1.45 11.85 -10.86
C LEU A 468 -2.34 10.73 -10.35
N GLY A 469 -2.93 10.91 -9.16
CA GLY A 469 -3.76 9.90 -8.51
C GLY A 469 -3.91 10.18 -7.02
N HIS A 470 -3.77 9.15 -6.18
CA HIS A 470 -3.96 9.26 -4.73
C HIS A 470 -2.93 8.43 -3.96
N VAL A 471 -2.63 8.85 -2.73
CA VAL A 471 -1.79 8.09 -1.79
C VAL A 471 -2.64 7.50 -0.66
N PHE A 472 -2.34 6.26 -0.30
CA PHE A 472 -3.05 5.49 0.72
C PHE A 472 -2.07 4.87 1.73
N PRO A 473 -2.47 4.69 3.01
CA PRO A 473 -1.63 4.07 4.04
C PRO A 473 -1.75 2.53 4.07
N ASP A 474 -2.02 1.91 2.92
CA ASP A 474 -2.22 0.47 2.74
C ASP A 474 -1.13 -0.20 1.88
N GLY A 475 0.04 0.46 1.77
CA GLY A 475 1.18 -0.05 1.03
C GLY A 475 2.02 -1.07 1.81
N PRO A 476 3.07 -1.64 1.18
CA PRO A 476 3.97 -2.59 1.81
C PRO A 476 4.63 -1.97 3.05
N ALA A 477 4.42 -2.58 4.22
CA ALA A 477 4.92 -2.06 5.49
C ALA A 477 6.46 -1.97 5.51
N ASP A 478 7.14 -2.91 4.87
CA ASP A 478 8.61 -2.95 4.68
C ASP A 478 9.14 -1.83 3.77
N LYS A 479 8.26 -1.10 3.08
CA LYS A 479 8.61 0.02 2.19
C LYS A 479 8.00 1.36 2.64
N GLY A 480 7.61 1.46 3.91
CA GLY A 480 7.06 2.69 4.51
C GLY A 480 5.53 2.73 4.60
N GLY A 481 4.84 1.66 4.20
CA GLY A 481 3.38 1.53 4.39
C GLY A 481 2.51 2.42 3.48
N LEU A 482 3.12 3.21 2.59
CA LEU A 482 2.41 4.06 1.64
C LEU A 482 2.25 3.39 0.28
N ARG A 483 1.12 3.66 -0.35
CA ARG A 483 0.82 3.29 -1.73
C ARG A 483 0.39 4.51 -2.53
N TYR A 484 1.30 4.99 -3.37
CA TYR A 484 1.01 5.97 -4.40
C TYR A 484 0.35 5.25 -5.58
N CYS A 485 -0.97 5.34 -5.64
CA CYS A 485 -1.83 4.75 -6.67
C CYS A 485 -2.00 5.76 -7.81
N ILE A 486 -1.24 5.60 -8.88
CA ILE A 486 -1.08 6.61 -9.93
C ILE A 486 -1.75 6.15 -11.23
N ASN A 487 -2.37 7.08 -11.96
CA ASN A 487 -2.87 6.79 -13.30
C ASN A 487 -1.69 6.61 -14.26
N GLY A 488 -1.63 5.50 -14.98
CA GLY A 488 -0.61 5.26 -16.00
C GLY A 488 -0.63 6.33 -17.09
N ALA A 489 -1.80 6.81 -17.48
CA ALA A 489 -1.94 7.89 -18.46
C ALA A 489 -1.48 9.28 -17.95
N SER A 490 -1.13 9.42 -16.66
CA SER A 490 -0.42 10.62 -16.18
C SER A 490 1.11 10.51 -16.31
N LEU A 491 1.61 9.33 -16.70
CA LEU A 491 3.02 9.00 -16.72
C LEU A 491 3.52 8.73 -18.15
N ARG A 492 4.82 8.89 -18.33
CA ARG A 492 5.59 8.35 -19.46
C ARG A 492 6.74 7.53 -18.91
N PHE A 493 6.84 6.27 -19.33
CA PHE A 493 7.93 5.40 -18.91
C PHE A 493 9.18 5.60 -19.78
N ILE A 494 10.35 5.68 -19.13
CA ILE A 494 11.66 5.77 -19.75
C ILE A 494 12.45 4.51 -19.38
N PRO A 495 12.67 3.56 -20.31
CA PRO A 495 13.45 2.36 -20.04
C PRO A 495 14.87 2.70 -19.57
N TYR A 496 15.42 1.89 -18.67
CA TYR A 496 16.77 2.10 -18.10
C TYR A 496 17.86 2.32 -19.16
N ALA A 497 17.79 1.56 -20.25
CA ALA A 497 18.73 1.67 -21.37
C ALA A 497 18.67 3.01 -22.10
N GLU A 498 17.51 3.68 -22.08
CA GLU A 498 17.25 4.93 -22.80
C GLU A 498 17.42 6.17 -21.91
N MET A 499 17.49 6.01 -20.59
CA MET A 499 17.59 7.12 -19.64
C MET A 499 18.73 8.10 -19.96
N GLU A 500 19.89 7.60 -20.39
CA GLU A 500 21.04 8.45 -20.76
C GLU A 500 20.69 9.36 -21.94
N ALA A 501 20.19 8.76 -23.03
CA ALA A 501 19.85 9.46 -24.26
C ALA A 501 18.65 10.41 -24.07
N ALA A 502 17.76 10.09 -23.14
CA ALA A 502 16.60 10.90 -22.78
C ALA A 502 16.93 12.03 -21.79
N GLY A 503 18.20 12.20 -21.38
CA GLY A 503 18.63 13.28 -20.48
C GLY A 503 18.49 12.98 -18.98
N TYR A 504 18.13 11.75 -18.61
CA TYR A 504 17.95 11.29 -17.24
C TYR A 504 19.10 10.39 -16.74
N GLY A 505 20.28 10.45 -17.38
CA GLY A 505 21.44 9.63 -17.02
C GLY A 505 21.87 9.77 -15.55
N TYR A 506 21.72 10.98 -15.00
CA TYR A 506 22.03 11.31 -13.60
C TYR A 506 21.12 10.61 -12.57
N LEU A 507 20.04 9.95 -13.00
CA LEU A 507 19.09 9.22 -12.14
C LEU A 507 19.18 7.70 -12.28
N LYS A 508 20.13 7.17 -13.06
CA LYS A 508 20.24 5.72 -13.30
C LYS A 508 20.48 4.92 -12.02
N ASP A 509 21.14 5.50 -11.02
CA ASP A 509 21.35 4.83 -9.73
C ASP A 509 20.10 4.76 -8.85
N ALA A 510 19.06 5.53 -9.15
CA ALA A 510 17.76 5.44 -8.48
C ALA A 510 16.89 4.30 -9.02
N VAL A 511 17.26 3.72 -10.17
CA VAL A 511 16.54 2.62 -10.84
C VAL A 511 17.21 1.26 -10.62
N LYS A 512 18.52 1.25 -10.35
CA LYS A 512 19.33 0.06 -10.09
C LYS A 512 19.00 -0.63 -8.77
#